data_AF-A0A094FET1-F1
#
_entry.id   AF-A0A094FET1-F1
#
_cell.length_a   1.000
_cell.length_b   1.000
_cell.length_c   1.000
_cell.angle_alpha   90.00
_cell.angle_beta   90.00
_cell.angle_gamma   90.00
#
_symmetry.space_group_name_H-M   'P 1'
#
loop_
_entity.id
_entity.type
_entity.pdbx_description
1 polymer ?
#
loop_
_entity_poly.entity_id
_entity_poly.type
_entity_poly.pdbx_seq_one_letter_code
_entity_poly.pdbx_strand_id
1 'polypeptide(L)'
;PPHWLRSRIRRLFLVSLGVPIDLDEILPASKQAKLVLPSTASPRTSSDARLGSVARLQGDSNGSSASVDSSGKASASKRRRGPPPAPALDLGAARRLCSTTDEALAGLSDAELKEHVDVLEGLRGAAEGVLEYWTRRTDEKLGDREAFEGVIENLVQHARKVRK
;
A
#
# COMPACT_ATOMS: atom_id res chain seq x y z
N PRO A 1 20.50 -33.75 8.90
CA PRO A 1 20.49 -32.75 7.80
C PRO A 1 19.53 -31.59 8.11
N PRO A 2 19.97 -30.33 8.15
CA PRO A 2 19.17 -29.20 8.64
C PRO A 2 18.05 -28.80 7.65
N HIS A 3 16.81 -28.96 8.11
CA HIS A 3 15.54 -28.79 7.41
C HIS A 3 15.35 -27.36 6.89
N TRP A 4 15.66 -27.13 5.62
CA TRP A 4 15.53 -25.84 4.93
C TRP A 4 14.08 -25.35 4.84
N LEU A 5 13.10 -26.27 4.90
CA LEU A 5 11.67 -25.97 4.84
C LEU A 5 11.21 -25.01 5.95
N ARG A 6 11.85 -25.04 7.14
CA ARG A 6 11.49 -24.15 8.25
C ARG A 6 11.95 -22.70 8.08
N SER A 7 13.04 -22.46 7.33
CA SER A 7 13.62 -21.12 7.21
C SER A 7 13.05 -20.37 6.00
N ARG A 8 12.33 -19.27 6.25
CA ARG A 8 11.76 -18.42 5.18
C ARG A 8 12.84 -17.78 4.29
N ILE A 9 13.93 -17.30 4.89
CA ILE A 9 15.04 -16.67 4.17
C ILE A 9 15.71 -17.68 3.24
N ARG A 10 15.96 -18.90 3.72
CA ARG A 10 16.58 -19.97 2.92
C ARG A 10 15.70 -20.39 1.73
N ARG A 11 14.37 -20.42 1.92
CA ARG A 11 13.41 -20.65 0.84
C ARG A 11 13.46 -19.57 -0.23
N LEU A 12 13.44 -18.29 0.15
CA LEU A 12 13.54 -17.18 -0.80
C LEU A 12 14.88 -17.20 -1.57
N PHE A 13 15.98 -17.48 -0.88
CA PHE A 13 17.30 -17.56 -1.49
C PHE A 13 17.39 -18.65 -2.57
N LEU A 14 16.90 -19.86 -2.30
CA LEU A 14 16.93 -20.96 -3.28
C LEU A 14 16.03 -20.68 -4.51
N VAL A 15 14.90 -19.99 -4.31
CA VAL A 15 14.04 -19.51 -5.40
C VAL A 15 14.77 -18.48 -6.26
N SER A 16 15.50 -17.53 -5.65
CA SER A 16 16.31 -16.55 -6.38
C SER A 16 17.47 -17.17 -7.16
N LEU A 17 17.98 -18.32 -6.71
CA LEU A 17 19.01 -19.09 -7.42
C LEU A 17 18.44 -19.94 -8.58
N GLY A 18 17.12 -19.95 -8.78
CA GLY A 18 16.48 -20.74 -9.83
C GLY A 18 16.53 -22.24 -9.57
N VAL A 19 16.78 -22.67 -8.33
CA VAL A 19 16.71 -24.08 -7.94
C VAL A 19 15.24 -24.51 -7.98
N PRO A 20 14.87 -25.55 -8.74
CA PRO A 20 13.49 -26.04 -8.79
C PRO A 20 13.11 -26.58 -7.40
N ILE A 21 12.15 -25.90 -6.77
CA ILE A 21 11.59 -26.24 -5.47
C ILE A 21 10.08 -26.41 -5.65
N ASP A 22 9.53 -27.50 -5.12
CA ASP A 22 8.10 -27.75 -5.12
C ASP A 22 7.38 -26.71 -4.26
N LEU A 23 6.67 -25.80 -4.93
CA LEU A 23 5.97 -24.66 -4.31
C LEU A 23 4.82 -25.12 -3.38
N ASP A 24 4.37 -26.37 -3.53
CA ASP A 24 3.34 -26.97 -2.70
C ASP A 24 3.79 -27.25 -1.27
N GLU A 25 5.10 -27.42 -1.00
CA GLU A 25 5.63 -27.66 0.34
C GLU A 25 5.89 -26.37 1.15
N ILE A 26 5.92 -25.22 0.49
CA ILE A 26 6.27 -23.92 1.10
C ILE A 26 5.04 -23.04 1.37
N LEU A 27 3.89 -23.41 0.84
CA LEU A 27 2.61 -22.82 1.16
C LEU A 27 2.03 -23.57 2.38
N PRO A 28 1.52 -22.87 3.41
CA PRO A 28 0.78 -23.53 4.49
C PRO A 28 -0.32 -24.40 3.87
N ALA A 29 -0.28 -25.71 4.12
CA ALA A 29 -1.16 -26.72 3.54
C ALA A 29 -2.61 -26.54 4.02
N SER A 30 -3.30 -25.49 3.57
CA SER A 30 -4.75 -25.30 3.79
C SER A 30 -5.38 -24.11 3.04
N LYS A 31 -4.76 -23.55 1.98
CA LYS A 31 -5.41 -22.47 1.20
C LYS A 31 -5.19 -22.60 -0.30
N GLN A 32 -5.41 -23.80 -0.84
CA GLN A 32 -5.80 -23.94 -2.23
C GLN A 32 -7.30 -23.62 -2.29
N ALA A 33 -7.65 -22.34 -2.37
CA ALA A 33 -9.01 -21.97 -2.73
C ALA A 33 -9.24 -22.51 -4.15
N LYS A 34 -9.98 -23.62 -4.26
CA LYS A 34 -10.41 -24.20 -5.53
C LYS A 34 -11.01 -23.06 -6.35
N LEU A 35 -10.40 -22.77 -7.50
CA LEU A 35 -10.89 -21.76 -8.41
C LEU A 35 -12.28 -22.21 -8.88
N VAL A 36 -13.34 -21.67 -8.27
CA VAL A 36 -14.70 -21.85 -8.73
C VAL A 36 -15.05 -20.59 -9.50
N LEU A 37 -15.21 -20.73 -10.82
CA LEU A 37 -15.72 -19.63 -11.64
C LEU A 37 -17.20 -19.41 -11.30
N PRO A 38 -17.64 -18.19 -10.98
CA PRO A 38 -19.07 -17.90 -10.93
C PRO A 38 -19.64 -18.07 -12.33
N SER A 39 -20.56 -19.04 -12.48
CA SER A 39 -21.32 -19.23 -13.72
C SER A 39 -22.16 -17.97 -13.95
N THR A 40 -21.81 -17.21 -14.99
CA THR A 40 -22.66 -16.13 -15.51
C THR A 40 -23.85 -16.79 -16.20
N ALA A 41 -24.83 -17.23 -15.40
CA ALA A 41 -26.14 -17.60 -15.90
C ALA A 41 -26.77 -16.36 -16.55
N SER A 42 -26.92 -16.43 -17.87
CA SER A 42 -27.74 -15.51 -18.65
C SER A 42 -29.21 -15.72 -18.29
N PRO A 43 -29.97 -14.72 -17.80
CA PRO A 43 -31.40 -14.87 -17.62
C PRO A 43 -32.12 -14.20 -18.79
N ARG A 44 -32.46 -15.01 -19.79
CA ARG A 44 -33.62 -14.75 -20.64
C ARG A 44 -34.85 -15.32 -19.93
N THR A 45 -35.91 -14.51 -19.94
CA THR A 45 -37.34 -14.82 -19.82
C THR A 45 -37.92 -15.15 -18.43
N SER A 46 -38.80 -14.24 -17.99
CA SER A 46 -40.14 -14.48 -17.43
C SER A 46 -40.34 -15.30 -16.15
N SER A 47 -40.93 -14.59 -15.20
CA SER A 47 -42.06 -15.02 -14.35
C SER A 47 -41.81 -15.99 -13.19
N ASP A 48 -42.51 -15.61 -12.12
CA ASP A 48 -42.93 -16.37 -10.95
C ASP A 48 -42.08 -16.27 -9.68
N ALA A 49 -42.84 -16.11 -8.61
CA ALA A 49 -42.49 -15.64 -7.30
C ALA A 49 -42.13 -16.79 -6.36
N ARG A 50 -41.73 -16.37 -5.14
CA ARG A 50 -41.98 -17.00 -3.81
C ARG A 50 -40.74 -17.55 -3.08
N LEU A 51 -40.57 -16.94 -1.88
CA LEU A 51 -40.21 -17.55 -0.58
C LEU A 51 -38.75 -17.94 -0.31
N GLY A 52 -38.27 -17.58 0.89
CA GLY A 52 -37.26 -18.39 1.58
C GLY A 52 -36.23 -17.67 2.46
N SER A 53 -36.67 -17.13 3.58
CA SER A 53 -35.82 -16.80 4.74
C SER A 53 -35.10 -18.03 5.29
N VAL A 54 -33.79 -17.96 5.57
CA VAL A 54 -33.13 -18.81 6.58
C VAL A 54 -32.04 -18.05 7.33
N ALA A 55 -32.27 -17.93 8.62
CA ALA A 55 -31.35 -17.46 9.65
C ALA A 55 -30.52 -18.63 10.23
N ARG A 56 -29.50 -18.26 11.02
CA ARG A 56 -28.73 -19.06 12.02
C ARG A 56 -27.57 -19.86 11.39
N LEU A 57 -26.37 -19.89 11.96
CA LEU A 57 -26.03 -20.31 13.33
C LEU A 57 -24.72 -19.69 13.85
N GLN A 58 -24.64 -19.77 15.17
CA GLN A 58 -23.73 -19.16 16.12
C GLN A 58 -22.61 -20.14 16.55
N GLY A 59 -21.47 -19.59 16.97
CA GLY A 59 -20.51 -20.24 17.89
C GLY A 59 -19.33 -20.94 17.22
N ASP A 60 -18.10 -20.46 17.45
CA ASP A 60 -17.29 -21.06 18.51
C ASP A 60 -16.10 -20.15 18.88
N SER A 61 -15.89 -20.07 20.18
CA SER A 61 -14.93 -19.25 20.90
C SER A 61 -13.74 -20.12 21.26
N ASN A 62 -12.60 -19.95 20.58
CA ASN A 62 -11.34 -20.53 21.04
C ASN A 62 -10.43 -19.43 21.60
N GLY A 63 -10.60 -19.16 22.89
CA GLY A 63 -9.70 -18.35 23.68
C GLY A 63 -8.40 -19.10 23.93
N SER A 64 -7.28 -18.50 23.55
CA SER A 64 -5.99 -18.83 24.14
C SER A 64 -5.31 -17.54 24.57
N SER A 65 -5.14 -17.49 25.87
CA SER A 65 -4.73 -16.41 26.75
C SER A 65 -3.22 -16.15 26.74
N ALA A 66 -2.84 -14.89 26.58
CA ALA A 66 -1.69 -14.27 27.25
C ALA A 66 -1.76 -12.74 27.05
N SER A 67 -2.82 -12.10 27.56
CA SER A 67 -2.85 -10.64 27.68
C SER A 67 -2.48 -10.27 29.11
N VAL A 68 -1.25 -9.77 29.28
CA VAL A 68 -0.85 -9.05 30.48
C VAL A 68 -1.66 -7.76 30.55
N ASP A 69 -2.45 -7.67 31.61
CA ASP A 69 -3.29 -6.58 32.01
C ASP A 69 -2.44 -5.40 32.47
N SER A 70 -2.53 -4.29 31.76
CA SER A 70 -2.27 -2.97 32.35
C SER A 70 -3.55 -2.16 32.22
N SER A 71 -4.36 -2.24 33.27
CA SER A 71 -5.51 -1.38 33.51
C SER A 71 -5.06 0.06 33.72
N GLY A 72 -4.78 0.76 32.62
CA GLY A 72 -4.62 2.20 32.56
C GLY A 72 -5.76 2.80 31.73
N LYS A 73 -6.64 3.54 32.39
CA LYS A 73 -7.74 4.33 31.77
C LYS A 73 -7.29 4.94 30.44
N ALA A 74 -8.01 4.62 29.36
CA ALA A 74 -7.83 5.25 28.05
C ALA A 74 -8.26 6.72 28.13
N SER A 75 -7.39 7.57 28.69
CA SER A 75 -7.39 8.99 28.37
C SER A 75 -7.22 9.09 26.87
N ALA A 76 -8.24 9.62 26.18
CA ALA A 76 -8.21 9.95 24.77
C ALA A 76 -6.95 10.77 24.48
N SER A 77 -5.88 10.08 24.13
CA SER A 77 -4.60 10.66 23.82
C SER A 77 -4.84 11.38 22.52
N LYS A 78 -4.92 12.71 22.62
CA LYS A 78 -4.97 13.64 21.51
C LYS A 78 -3.80 13.27 20.60
N ARG A 79 -4.08 12.46 19.57
CA ARG A 79 -3.08 11.98 18.61
C ARG A 79 -2.36 13.23 18.14
N ARG A 80 -1.08 13.34 18.50
CA ARG A 80 -0.22 14.42 18.04
C ARG A 80 -0.46 14.51 16.54
N ARG A 81 -1.04 15.63 16.08
CA ARG A 81 -1.27 15.85 14.64
C ARG A 81 0.10 15.71 14.00
N GLY A 82 0.29 14.60 13.30
CA GLY A 82 1.44 14.45 12.44
C GLY A 82 1.40 15.53 11.35
N PRO A 83 2.49 15.66 10.59
CA PRO A 83 2.48 16.46 9.38
C PRO A 83 1.25 16.12 8.52
N PRO A 84 0.69 17.10 7.79
CA PRO A 84 -0.48 16.88 6.95
C PRO A 84 -0.29 15.65 6.05
N PRO A 85 -1.35 14.88 5.78
CA PRO A 85 -1.26 13.73 4.89
C PRO A 85 -0.75 14.16 3.53
N ALA A 86 0.07 13.32 2.90
CA ALA A 86 0.62 13.61 1.58
C ALA A 86 -0.53 13.81 0.57
N PRO A 87 -0.45 14.81 -0.30
CA PRO A 87 -1.39 14.97 -1.40
C PRO A 87 -1.33 13.71 -2.29
N ALA A 88 -2.50 13.17 -2.63
CA ALA A 88 -2.62 11.97 -3.45
C ALA A 88 -2.75 12.37 -4.92
N LEU A 89 -1.95 11.76 -5.78
CA LEU A 89 -2.07 11.88 -7.23
C LEU A 89 -2.05 10.49 -7.86
N ASP A 90 -3.07 10.21 -8.68
CA ASP A 90 -3.17 8.95 -9.41
C ASP A 90 -2.26 8.99 -10.64
N LEU A 91 -1.07 8.42 -10.50
CA LEU A 91 -0.09 8.30 -11.57
C LEU A 91 -0.60 7.47 -12.75
N GLY A 92 -1.50 6.50 -12.50
CA GLY A 92 -2.07 5.65 -13.53
C GLY A 92 -3.03 6.42 -14.42
N ALA A 93 -3.93 7.22 -13.82
CA ALA A 93 -4.81 8.12 -14.56
C ALA A 93 -4.02 9.20 -15.30
N ALA A 94 -3.04 9.82 -14.64
CA ALA A 94 -2.17 10.82 -15.26
C ALA A 94 -1.46 10.27 -16.50
N ARG A 95 -0.88 9.08 -16.40
CA ARG A 95 -0.18 8.45 -17.53
C ARG A 95 -1.11 8.15 -18.70
N ARG A 96 -2.35 7.72 -18.44
CA ARG A 96 -3.34 7.48 -19.51
C ARG A 96 -3.71 8.78 -20.21
N LEU A 97 -4.01 9.83 -19.45
CA LEU A 97 -4.30 11.17 -19.97
C LEU A 97 -3.15 11.71 -20.83
N CYS A 98 -1.92 11.64 -20.34
CA CYS A 98 -0.76 12.10 -21.11
C CYS A 98 -0.38 11.19 -22.29
N SER A 99 -1.00 10.01 -22.43
CA SER A 99 -0.74 9.07 -23.53
C SER A 99 -1.77 9.13 -24.66
N THR A 100 -2.70 10.10 -24.63
CA THR A 100 -3.60 10.35 -25.77
C THR A 100 -2.80 10.64 -27.02
N THR A 101 -3.07 9.88 -28.09
CA THR A 101 -2.39 10.03 -29.38
C THR A 101 -3.04 11.12 -30.24
N ASP A 102 -2.32 11.61 -31.24
CA ASP A 102 -2.79 12.68 -32.12
C ASP A 102 -4.05 12.26 -32.92
N GLU A 103 -4.17 10.98 -33.27
CA GLU A 103 -5.36 10.47 -33.96
C GLU A 103 -6.60 10.49 -33.06
N ALA A 104 -6.42 10.24 -31.76
CA ALA A 104 -7.50 10.36 -30.79
C ALA A 104 -7.92 11.82 -30.66
N LEU A 105 -6.97 12.75 -30.56
CA LEU A 105 -7.24 14.18 -30.48
C LEU A 105 -7.96 14.73 -31.73
N ALA A 106 -7.61 14.24 -32.92
CA ALA A 106 -8.27 14.63 -34.17
C ALA A 106 -9.74 14.16 -34.26
N GLY A 107 -10.12 13.13 -33.48
CA GLY A 107 -11.49 12.63 -33.39
C GLY A 107 -12.36 13.32 -32.35
N LEU A 108 -11.79 14.18 -31.49
CA LEU A 108 -12.53 14.94 -30.47
C LEU A 108 -13.22 16.16 -31.10
N SER A 109 -14.41 16.46 -30.60
CA SER A 109 -15.08 17.73 -30.87
C SER A 109 -14.41 18.89 -30.10
N ASP A 110 -14.63 20.12 -30.56
CA ASP A 110 -14.13 21.34 -29.90
C ASP A 110 -14.54 21.46 -28.42
N ALA A 111 -15.69 20.89 -28.03
CA ALA A 111 -16.16 20.89 -26.65
C ALA A 111 -15.36 19.89 -25.80
N GLU A 112 -15.17 18.67 -26.32
CA GLU A 112 -14.39 17.63 -25.65
C GLU A 112 -12.91 18.00 -25.55
N LEU A 113 -12.38 18.73 -26.54
CA LEU A 113 -11.00 19.19 -26.53
C LEU A 113 -10.76 20.21 -25.40
N LYS A 114 -11.72 21.12 -25.17
CA LYS A 114 -11.66 22.06 -24.04
C LYS A 114 -11.76 21.35 -22.70
N GLU A 115 -12.68 20.39 -22.57
CA GLU A 115 -12.78 19.58 -21.36
C GLU A 115 -11.48 18.79 -21.10
N HIS A 116 -10.86 18.24 -22.15
CA HIS A 116 -9.58 17.55 -22.04
C HIS A 116 -8.46 18.48 -21.53
N VAL A 117 -8.41 19.72 -22.03
CA VAL A 117 -7.46 20.74 -21.56
C VAL A 117 -7.71 21.08 -20.09
N ASP A 118 -8.97 21.31 -19.69
CA ASP A 118 -9.34 21.62 -18.31
C ASP A 118 -8.92 20.49 -17.34
N VAL A 119 -9.12 19.24 -17.75
CA VAL A 119 -8.69 18.05 -16.98
C VAL A 119 -7.16 17.99 -16.87
N LEU A 120 -6.42 18.28 -17.95
CA LEU A 120 -4.96 18.32 -17.91
C LEU A 120 -4.42 19.44 -17.02
N GLU A 121 -5.04 20.63 -17.04
CA GLU A 121 -4.68 21.74 -16.18
C GLU A 121 -4.93 21.42 -14.69
N GLY A 122 -6.07 20.80 -14.38
CA GLY A 122 -6.36 20.32 -13.02
C GLY A 122 -5.33 19.29 -12.55
N LEU A 123 -4.93 18.37 -13.43
CA LEU A 123 -3.91 17.37 -13.14
C LEU A 123 -2.52 17.99 -12.93
N ARG A 124 -2.18 19.00 -13.75
CA ARG A 124 -0.94 19.77 -13.61
C ARG A 124 -0.87 20.47 -12.25
N GLY A 125 -1.93 21.14 -11.83
CA GLY A 125 -1.98 21.80 -10.51
C GLY A 125 -1.85 20.81 -9.35
N ALA A 126 -2.51 19.65 -9.44
CA ALA A 126 -2.36 18.59 -8.46
C ALA A 126 -0.91 18.05 -8.41
N ALA A 127 -0.27 17.88 -9.56
CA ALA A 127 1.11 17.43 -9.66
C ALA A 127 2.10 18.43 -9.07
N GLU A 128 1.92 19.72 -9.33
CA GLU A 128 2.73 20.79 -8.73
C GLU A 128 2.61 20.79 -7.20
N GLY A 129 1.40 20.68 -6.66
CA GLY A 129 1.20 20.61 -5.20
C GLY A 129 1.83 19.36 -4.56
N VAL A 130 1.82 18.23 -5.25
CA VAL A 130 2.50 17.00 -4.80
C VAL A 130 4.00 17.17 -4.83
N LEU A 131 4.55 17.73 -5.91
CA LEU A 131 5.97 17.99 -6.04
C LEU A 131 6.46 18.93 -4.96
N GLU A 132 5.78 20.06 -4.75
CA GLU A 132 6.13 21.03 -3.70
C GLU A 132 6.13 20.38 -2.31
N TYR A 133 5.10 19.58 -2.00
CA TYR A 133 5.04 18.86 -0.73
C TYR A 133 6.23 17.93 -0.52
N TRP A 134 6.59 17.13 -1.53
CA TRP A 134 7.70 16.19 -1.40
C TRP A 134 9.06 16.88 -1.38
N THR A 135 9.27 17.91 -2.20
CA THR A 135 10.49 18.72 -2.19
C THR A 135 10.71 19.37 -0.83
N ARG A 136 9.68 20.01 -0.27
CA ARG A 136 9.77 20.58 1.08
C ARG A 136 10.15 19.52 2.11
N ARG A 137 9.54 18.33 2.03
CA ARG A 137 9.80 17.25 2.98
C ARG A 137 11.18 16.62 2.82
N THR A 138 11.71 16.57 1.60
CA THR A 138 13.09 16.13 1.36
C THR A 138 14.08 17.14 1.90
N ASP A 139 13.83 18.44 1.72
CA ASP A 139 14.70 19.51 2.22
C ASP A 139 14.71 19.54 3.75
N GLU A 140 13.54 19.41 4.40
CA GLU A 140 13.43 19.26 5.86
C GLU A 140 14.27 18.07 6.36
N LYS A 141 14.20 16.93 5.68
CA LYS A 141 14.95 15.72 6.05
C LYS A 141 16.45 15.85 5.77
N LEU A 142 16.83 16.59 4.73
CA LEU A 142 18.23 16.88 4.42
C LEU A 142 18.85 17.76 5.50
N GLY A 143 18.14 18.83 5.92
CA GLY A 143 18.59 19.70 7.01
C GLY A 143 18.71 18.96 8.35
N ASP A 144 17.74 18.08 8.67
CA ASP A 144 17.83 17.19 9.83
C ASP A 144 19.11 16.34 9.77
N ARG A 145 19.44 15.75 8.60
CA ARG A 145 20.64 14.93 8.41
C ARG A 145 21.91 15.73 8.68
N GLU A 146 22.03 16.93 8.11
CA GLU A 146 23.20 17.80 8.29
C GLU A 146 23.38 18.22 9.76
N ALA A 147 22.27 18.53 10.45
CA ALA A 147 22.30 18.83 11.87
C ALA A 147 22.79 17.63 12.71
N PHE A 148 22.30 16.43 12.42
CA PHE A 148 22.78 15.22 13.11
C PHE A 148 24.26 14.95 12.84
N GLU A 149 24.73 15.12 11.60
CA GLU A 149 26.14 14.97 11.25
C GLU A 149 27.02 15.96 12.05
N GLY A 150 26.62 17.22 12.16
CA GLY A 150 27.34 18.21 12.98
C GLY A 150 27.35 17.88 14.48
N VAL A 151 26.25 17.35 15.02
CA VAL A 151 26.20 16.90 16.42
C VAL A 151 27.12 15.70 16.65
N ILE A 152 27.10 14.73 15.73
CA ILE A 152 27.97 13.54 15.78
C ILE A 152 29.43 13.96 15.72
N GLU A 153 29.79 14.87 14.83
CA GLU A 153 31.17 15.37 14.71
C GLU A 153 31.63 16.02 16.02
N ASN A 154 30.83 16.93 16.60
CA ASN A 154 31.12 17.55 17.88
C ASN A 154 31.30 16.51 19.00
N LEU A 155 30.42 15.50 19.04
CA LEU A 155 30.48 14.44 20.04
C LEU A 155 31.74 13.58 19.90
N VAL A 156 32.11 13.23 18.66
CA VAL A 156 33.33 12.46 18.35
C VAL A 156 34.59 13.25 18.72
N GLN A 157 34.64 14.55 18.41
CA GLN A 157 35.75 15.42 18.78
C GLN A 157 35.90 15.52 20.31
N HIS A 158 34.80 15.72 21.04
CA HIS A 158 34.81 15.77 22.50
C HIS A 158 35.28 14.45 23.11
N ALA A 159 34.76 13.30 22.65
CA ALA A 159 35.15 11.99 23.14
C ALA A 159 36.65 11.68 22.86
N ARG A 160 37.18 12.11 21.70
CA ARG A 160 38.61 12.00 21.40
C ARG A 160 39.47 12.87 22.31
N LYS A 161 38.99 14.09 22.63
CA LYS A 161 39.69 15.02 23.52
C LYS A 161 39.73 14.53 24.96
N VAL A 162 38.64 13.94 25.48
CA VAL A 162 38.57 13.38 26.85
C VAL A 162 39.45 12.14 27.04
N ARG A 163 39.76 11.40 25.97
CA ARG A 163 40.67 10.23 26.04
C ARG A 163 42.16 10.58 25.98
N LYS A 164 42.52 11.81 25.62
CA LYS A 164 43.91 12.30 25.64
C LYS A 164 44.17 13.01 26.95
#